data_AF-A0A1F5B6X2-F1
#
_entry.id   AF-A0A1F5B6X2-F1
#
_cell.length_a   1.000
_cell.length_b   1.000
_cell.length_c   1.000
_cell.angle_alpha   90.00
_cell.angle_beta   90.00
_cell.angle_gamma   90.00
#
_symmetry.space_group_name_H-M   'P 1'
#
loop_
_entity.id
_entity.type
_entity.pdbx_description
1 polymer ?
#
loop_
_entity_poly.entity_id
_entity_poly.type
_entity_poly.pdbx_seq_one_letter_code
_entity_poly.pdbx_strand_id
1 'polypeptide(L)'
;MKPKESISRRQFIKSASAAAIGTTLLLSGQETTAPVKSGKSRVVLVRDLDVLDENGNPKYAVVQEMLDAGIKALTDRPDPQSAWKTIIKPDDIVGIKNNRWSYLRTTAEVENSLKKRIMEVGVKEADISVDDLGVLRNPVFLKATALINARPMRSHHWSGVGSLIKNYIMFIPEPITIHPDSCADLASIWDLPVVKGK
;
A
#
# COMPACT_ATOMS: atom_id res chain seq x y z
N MET A 1 29.77 -59.04 9.34
CA MET A 1 28.75 -58.03 9.72
C MET A 1 28.74 -57.94 11.24
N LYS A 2 28.99 -56.76 11.83
CA LYS A 2 28.95 -56.60 13.30
C LYS A 2 27.49 -56.52 13.78
N PRO A 3 27.13 -57.12 14.92
CA PRO A 3 25.77 -57.05 15.44
C PRO A 3 25.43 -55.60 15.84
N LYS A 4 24.22 -55.16 15.51
CA LYS A 4 23.69 -53.86 15.94
C LYS A 4 23.38 -53.96 17.43
N GLU A 5 24.09 -53.20 18.26
CA GLU A 5 23.78 -53.12 19.68
C GLU A 5 22.36 -52.55 19.87
N SER A 6 21.53 -53.26 20.63
CA SER A 6 20.16 -52.83 20.92
C SER A 6 20.18 -51.70 21.93
N ILE A 7 19.62 -50.54 21.57
CA ILE A 7 19.51 -49.39 22.46
C ILE A 7 18.62 -49.76 23.65
N SER A 8 19.17 -49.65 24.86
CA SER A 8 18.38 -49.88 26.08
C SER A 8 17.36 -48.75 26.29
N ARG A 9 16.24 -49.05 26.96
CA ARG A 9 15.21 -48.03 27.31
C ARG A 9 15.81 -46.80 27.99
N ARG A 10 16.83 -46.99 28.84
CA ARG A 10 17.55 -45.90 29.52
C ARG A 10 18.35 -45.03 28.54
N GLN A 11 19.02 -45.63 27.56
CA GLN A 11 19.74 -44.89 26.52
C GLN A 11 18.75 -44.15 25.62
N PHE A 12 17.63 -44.77 25.27
CA PHE A 12 16.56 -44.10 24.51
C PHE A 12 16.03 -42.86 25.25
N ILE A 13 15.69 -42.99 26.54
CA ILE A 13 15.21 -41.85 27.34
C ILE A 13 16.27 -40.76 27.42
N LYS A 14 17.55 -41.08 27.69
CA LYS A 14 18.62 -40.09 27.74
C LYS A 14 18.80 -39.35 26.41
N SER A 15 18.79 -40.09 25.30
CA SER A 15 18.95 -39.50 23.96
C SER A 15 17.74 -38.67 23.55
N ALA A 16 16.52 -39.13 23.85
CA ALA A 16 15.29 -38.39 23.57
C ALA A 16 15.19 -37.10 24.42
N SER A 17 15.55 -37.16 25.70
CA SER A 17 15.60 -35.98 26.57
C SER A 17 16.66 -34.98 26.14
N ALA A 18 17.86 -35.45 25.76
CA ALA A 18 18.92 -34.59 25.23
C ALA A 18 18.52 -33.93 23.91
N ALA A 19 17.86 -34.68 23.01
CA ALA A 19 17.33 -34.13 21.76
C ALA A 19 16.24 -33.09 22.02
N ALA A 20 15.29 -33.34 22.94
CA ALA A 20 14.23 -32.38 23.27
C ALA A 20 14.78 -31.05 23.83
N ILE A 21 15.81 -31.11 24.68
CA ILE A 21 16.47 -29.92 25.24
C ILE A 21 17.32 -29.21 24.17
N GLY A 22 18.04 -29.97 23.33
CA GLY A 22 18.83 -29.40 22.24
C GLY A 22 17.96 -28.68 21.19
N THR A 23 16.82 -29.27 20.83
CA THR A 23 15.88 -28.68 19.87
C THR A 23 15.19 -27.43 20.44
N THR A 24 14.85 -27.41 21.74
CA THR A 24 14.26 -26.21 22.37
C THR A 24 15.27 -25.07 22.48
N LEU A 25 16.55 -25.35 22.77
CA LEU A 25 17.61 -24.34 22.75
C LEU A 25 17.88 -23.81 21.34
N LEU A 26 17.93 -24.68 20.32
CA LEU A 26 18.10 -24.28 18.92
C LEU A 26 16.93 -23.44 18.40
N LEU A 27 15.70 -23.76 18.79
CA LEU A 27 14.52 -22.97 18.44
C LEU A 27 14.42 -21.65 19.23
N SER A 28 14.98 -21.59 20.44
CA SER A 28 15.00 -20.37 21.26
C SER A 28 16.06 -19.34 20.81
N GLY A 29 17.08 -19.78 20.07
CA GLY A 29 18.13 -18.93 19.49
C GLY A 29 17.78 -18.38 18.11
N GLN A 30 16.62 -18.76 17.55
CA GLN A 30 16.09 -18.14 16.35
C GLN A 30 15.57 -16.78 16.77
N GLU A 31 16.33 -15.72 16.46
CA GLU A 31 15.93 -14.34 16.71
C GLU A 31 14.49 -14.15 16.22
N THR A 32 13.55 -14.11 17.16
CA THR A 32 12.26 -13.52 16.91
C THR A 32 12.58 -12.08 16.59
N THR A 33 12.58 -11.74 15.31
CA THR A 33 12.63 -10.36 14.84
C THR A 33 11.72 -9.57 15.76
N ALA A 34 12.31 -8.65 16.53
CA ALA A 34 11.55 -7.86 17.49
C ALA A 34 10.32 -7.33 16.75
N PRO A 35 9.09 -7.51 17.29
CA PRO A 35 7.92 -7.00 16.62
C PRO A 35 8.17 -5.52 16.36
N VAL A 36 8.15 -5.14 15.07
CA VAL A 36 8.21 -3.73 14.68
C VAL A 36 7.22 -3.02 15.57
N LYS A 37 7.68 -2.03 16.34
CA LYS A 37 6.81 -1.24 17.22
C LYS A 37 5.62 -0.79 16.37
N SER A 38 4.47 -1.42 16.59
CA SER A 38 3.26 -1.15 15.84
C SER A 38 2.78 0.23 16.28
N GLY A 39 3.14 1.25 15.50
CA GLY A 39 2.53 2.56 15.61
C GLY A 39 1.05 2.44 15.29
N LYS A 40 0.20 3.26 15.92
CA LYS A 40 -1.20 3.36 15.51
C LYS A 40 -1.25 3.95 14.10
N SER A 41 -1.92 3.27 13.17
CA SER A 41 -2.24 3.85 11.87
C SER A 41 -3.27 4.98 12.03
N ARG A 42 -3.07 6.08 11.31
CA ARG A 42 -4.03 7.20 11.27
C ARG A 42 -4.93 7.06 10.05
N VAL A 43 -6.23 7.24 10.25
CA VAL A 43 -7.24 7.30 9.20
C VAL A 43 -8.01 8.60 9.34
N VAL A 44 -8.16 9.34 8.25
CA VAL A 44 -8.92 10.59 8.21
C VAL A 44 -10.14 10.38 7.34
N LEU A 45 -11.30 10.81 7.84
CA LEU A 45 -12.58 10.68 7.17
C LEU A 45 -13.21 12.06 7.03
N VAL A 46 -13.34 12.50 5.79
CA VAL A 46 -13.97 13.77 5.43
C VAL A 46 -15.30 13.48 4.76
N ARG A 47 -16.33 14.23 5.14
CA ARG A 47 -17.67 14.15 4.56
C ARG A 47 -18.19 15.55 4.34
N ASP A 48 -18.85 15.73 3.21
CA ASP A 48 -19.53 16.96 2.85
C ASP A 48 -20.85 16.57 2.18
N LEU A 49 -21.96 17.17 2.62
CA LEU A 49 -23.29 16.88 2.08
C LEU A 49 -23.49 17.50 0.69
N ASP A 50 -22.71 18.54 0.37
CA ASP A 50 -22.81 19.29 -0.87
C ASP A 50 -21.83 18.78 -1.94
N VAL A 51 -21.09 17.69 -1.68
CA VAL A 51 -20.08 17.15 -2.60
C VAL A 51 -20.66 16.74 -3.95
N LEU A 52 -21.93 16.36 -4.02
CA LEU A 52 -22.61 16.01 -5.27
C LEU A 52 -23.53 17.13 -5.74
N ASP A 53 -23.62 17.30 -7.06
CA ASP A 53 -24.65 18.12 -7.72
C ASP A 53 -25.98 17.38 -7.83
N GLU A 54 -26.99 18.04 -8.39
CA GLU A 54 -28.35 17.49 -8.57
C GLU A 54 -28.37 16.24 -9.48
N ASN A 55 -27.33 16.03 -10.29
CA ASN A 55 -27.18 14.88 -11.17
C ASN A 55 -26.30 13.77 -10.55
N GLY A 56 -25.85 13.96 -9.31
CA GLY A 56 -24.96 13.03 -8.62
C GLY A 56 -23.49 13.12 -9.05
N ASN A 57 -23.09 14.15 -9.78
CA ASN A 57 -21.68 14.36 -10.15
C ASN A 57 -20.93 15.09 -9.03
N PRO A 58 -19.65 14.75 -8.78
CA PRO A 58 -18.84 15.49 -7.80
C PRO A 58 -18.63 16.94 -8.21
N LYS A 59 -18.83 17.88 -7.27
CA LYS A 59 -18.49 19.29 -7.44
C LYS A 59 -17.00 19.48 -7.19
N TYR A 60 -16.26 19.90 -8.21
CA TYR A 60 -14.80 20.08 -8.13
C TYR A 60 -14.35 20.91 -6.92
N ALA A 61 -14.98 22.06 -6.65
CA ALA A 61 -14.61 22.93 -5.55
C ALA A 61 -14.75 22.24 -4.19
N VAL A 62 -15.85 21.52 -3.97
CA VAL A 62 -16.10 20.79 -2.71
C VAL A 62 -15.11 19.61 -2.57
N VAL A 63 -14.84 18.87 -3.65
CA VAL A 63 -13.84 17.80 -3.64
C VAL A 63 -12.44 18.32 -3.28
N GLN A 64 -12.06 19.48 -3.82
CA GLN A 64 -10.79 20.13 -3.49
C GLN A 64 -10.72 20.50 -2.00
N GLU A 65 -11.77 21.11 -1.45
CA GLU A 65 -11.86 21.47 -0.04
C GLU A 65 -11.82 20.24 0.88
N MET A 66 -12.50 19.16 0.49
CA MET A 66 -12.47 17.89 1.22
C MET A 66 -11.06 17.28 1.24
N LEU A 67 -10.36 17.29 0.10
CA LEU A 67 -8.97 16.82 0.02
C LEU A 67 -8.04 17.65 0.90
N ASP A 68 -8.23 18.96 0.90
CA ASP A 68 -7.47 19.90 1.72
C ASP A 68 -7.71 19.71 3.21
N ALA A 69 -8.97 19.53 3.62
CA ALA A 69 -9.33 19.18 5.00
C ALA A 69 -8.69 17.85 5.40
N GLY A 70 -8.73 16.86 4.50
CA GLY A 70 -8.16 15.53 4.71
C GLY A 70 -6.65 15.57 4.94
N ILE A 71 -5.89 16.26 4.08
CA ILE A 71 -4.43 16.29 4.17
C ILE A 71 -3.93 17.09 5.38
N LYS A 72 -4.60 18.20 5.71
CA LYS A 72 -4.31 18.98 6.93
C LYS A 72 -4.50 18.11 8.18
N ALA A 73 -5.64 17.42 8.26
CA ALA A 73 -5.95 16.53 9.36
C ALA A 73 -5.06 15.27 9.39
N LEU A 74 -4.51 14.82 8.25
CA LEU A 74 -3.58 13.69 8.21
C LEU A 74 -2.19 14.07 8.74
N THR A 75 -1.74 15.29 8.42
CA THR A 75 -0.37 15.77 8.65
C THR A 75 -0.22 16.71 9.86
N ASP A 76 -1.34 17.02 10.54
CA ASP A 76 -1.42 18.02 11.61
C ASP A 76 -0.84 19.39 11.21
N ARG A 77 -1.16 19.82 9.98
CA ARG A 77 -0.73 21.11 9.43
C ARG A 77 -1.89 22.10 9.29
N PRO A 78 -1.64 23.41 9.47
CA PRO A 78 -2.70 24.42 9.50
C PRO A 78 -3.29 24.74 8.11
N ASP A 79 -2.51 24.53 7.05
CA ASP A 79 -2.89 24.88 5.69
C ASP A 79 -2.51 23.76 4.68
N PRO A 80 -3.18 23.69 3.52
CA PRO A 80 -2.93 22.62 2.56
C PRO A 80 -1.52 22.64 1.99
N GLN A 81 -0.92 23.82 1.79
CA GLN A 81 0.40 23.91 1.16
C GLN A 81 1.49 23.36 2.08
N SER A 82 1.47 23.72 3.37
CA SER A 82 2.39 23.16 4.35
C SER A 82 2.15 21.66 4.58
N ALA A 83 0.89 21.20 4.52
CA ALA A 83 0.53 19.78 4.57
C ALA A 83 1.14 18.98 3.42
N TRP A 84 0.92 19.40 2.17
CA TRP A 84 1.43 18.71 0.98
C TRP A 84 2.97 18.68 0.93
N LYS A 85 3.64 19.73 1.39
CA LYS A 85 5.12 19.77 1.51
C LYS A 85 5.70 18.74 2.48
N THR A 86 4.88 18.10 3.32
CA THR A 86 5.35 17.00 4.21
C THR A 86 5.43 15.65 3.49
N ILE A 87 4.70 15.49 2.38
CA ILE A 87 4.57 14.21 1.67
C ILE A 87 5.16 14.25 0.26
N ILE A 88 5.21 15.42 -0.37
CA ILE A 88 5.76 15.64 -1.73
C ILE A 88 6.78 16.76 -1.67
N LYS A 89 7.88 16.59 -2.40
CA LYS A 89 8.95 17.57 -2.59
C LYS A 89 8.89 18.18 -3.98
N PRO A 90 9.40 19.40 -4.20
CA PRO A 90 9.36 20.05 -5.50
C PRO A 90 10.11 19.31 -6.62
N ASP A 91 11.10 18.49 -6.27
CA ASP A 91 11.93 17.69 -7.18
C ASP A 91 11.41 16.25 -7.38
N ASP A 92 10.25 15.91 -6.81
CA ASP A 92 9.66 14.58 -7.00
C ASP A 92 9.14 14.36 -8.42
N ILE A 93 9.20 13.09 -8.85
CA ILE A 93 8.47 12.57 -10.02
C ILE A 93 7.27 11.78 -9.47
N VAL A 94 6.05 12.24 -9.76
CA VAL A 94 4.85 11.80 -9.04
C VAL A 94 3.92 10.98 -9.95
N GLY A 95 3.72 9.71 -9.58
CA GLY A 95 2.71 8.85 -10.18
C GLY A 95 1.41 8.84 -9.37
N ILE A 96 0.31 9.32 -9.94
CA ILE A 96 -1.02 9.23 -9.36
C ILE A 96 -1.70 7.97 -9.90
N LYS A 97 -1.70 6.91 -9.10
CA LYS A 97 -2.30 5.62 -9.45
C LYS A 97 -3.83 5.73 -9.30
N ASN A 98 -4.54 5.98 -10.40
CA ASN A 98 -5.99 6.06 -10.41
C ASN A 98 -6.64 4.67 -10.48
N ASN A 99 -7.97 4.62 -10.55
CA ASN A 99 -8.75 3.42 -10.87
C ASN A 99 -9.69 3.73 -12.03
N ARG A 100 -9.53 3.04 -13.17
CA ARG A 100 -10.34 3.27 -14.39
C ARG A 100 -11.46 2.27 -14.61
N TRP A 101 -11.75 1.43 -13.61
CA TRP A 101 -12.87 0.50 -13.69
C TRP A 101 -14.18 1.27 -13.89
N SER A 102 -14.90 0.98 -14.97
CA SER A 102 -16.02 1.79 -15.47
C SER A 102 -17.12 2.04 -14.44
N TYR A 103 -17.39 1.05 -13.57
CA TYR A 103 -18.47 1.13 -12.57
C TYR A 103 -18.12 1.95 -11.34
N LEU A 104 -16.84 2.17 -11.06
CA LEU A 104 -16.40 2.89 -9.87
C LEU A 104 -15.04 3.55 -10.12
N ARG A 105 -15.00 4.40 -11.15
CA ARG A 105 -13.78 5.11 -11.53
C ARG A 105 -13.37 6.14 -10.48
N THR A 106 -12.08 6.43 -10.41
CA THR A 106 -11.62 7.67 -9.79
C THR A 106 -12.11 8.82 -10.67
N THR A 107 -12.71 9.84 -10.07
CA THR A 107 -13.32 10.92 -10.85
C THR A 107 -12.28 11.96 -11.20
N ALA A 108 -12.54 12.71 -12.28
CA ALA A 108 -11.64 13.75 -12.73
C ALA A 108 -11.44 14.84 -11.67
N GLU A 109 -12.43 15.07 -10.80
CA GLU A 109 -12.33 16.02 -9.71
C GLU A 109 -11.28 15.62 -8.69
N VAL A 110 -11.19 14.33 -8.35
CA VAL A 110 -10.14 13.81 -7.46
C VAL A 110 -8.77 13.89 -8.15
N GLU A 111 -8.66 13.43 -9.39
CA GLU A 111 -7.41 13.43 -10.15
C GLU A 111 -6.85 14.86 -10.32
N ASN A 112 -7.71 15.81 -10.70
CA ASN A 112 -7.32 17.20 -10.91
C ASN A 112 -7.04 17.93 -9.59
N SER A 113 -7.75 17.61 -8.50
CA SER A 113 -7.46 18.20 -7.18
C SER A 113 -6.11 17.76 -6.64
N LEU A 114 -5.76 16.48 -6.84
CA LEU A 114 -4.43 15.96 -6.52
C LEU A 114 -3.36 16.64 -7.37
N LYS A 115 -3.52 16.62 -8.71
CA LYS A 115 -2.57 17.22 -9.65
C LYS A 115 -2.31 18.69 -9.32
N LYS A 116 -3.37 19.47 -9.07
CA LYS A 116 -3.28 20.88 -8.68
C LYS A 116 -2.39 21.07 -7.46
N ARG A 117 -2.64 20.33 -6.37
CA ARG A 117 -1.86 20.47 -5.12
C ARG A 117 -0.41 20.04 -5.26
N ILE A 118 -0.14 18.99 -6.05
CA ILE A 118 1.22 18.54 -6.35
C ILE A 118 1.98 19.62 -7.14
N MET A 119 1.35 20.24 -8.13
CA MET A 119 1.94 21.35 -8.88
C MET A 119 2.21 22.59 -8.01
N GLU A 120 1.31 22.91 -7.08
CA GLU A 120 1.48 24.04 -6.14
C GLU A 120 2.61 23.83 -5.10
N VAL A 121 3.04 22.59 -4.88
CA VAL A 121 4.27 22.30 -4.12
C VAL A 121 5.52 22.67 -4.92
N GLY A 122 5.45 22.66 -6.25
CA GLY A 122 6.53 23.00 -7.17
C GLY A 122 6.93 21.90 -8.16
N VAL A 123 6.25 20.75 -8.13
CA VAL A 123 6.49 19.66 -9.09
C VAL A 123 6.05 20.10 -10.49
N LYS A 124 6.90 19.87 -11.49
CA LYS A 124 6.60 20.24 -12.87
C LYS A 124 5.52 19.32 -13.43
N GLU A 125 4.65 19.86 -14.27
CA GLU A 125 3.59 19.05 -14.90
C GLU A 125 4.12 17.85 -15.70
N ALA A 126 5.30 18.00 -16.33
CA ALA A 126 5.97 16.92 -17.07
C ALA A 126 6.44 15.75 -16.18
N ASP A 127 6.59 16.00 -14.88
CA ASP A 127 7.01 15.01 -13.88
C ASP A 127 5.80 14.40 -13.13
N ILE A 128 4.57 14.67 -13.60
CA ILE A 128 3.33 14.13 -13.03
C ILE A 128 2.59 13.30 -14.07
N SER A 129 2.12 12.11 -13.68
CA SER A 129 1.26 11.29 -14.53
C SER A 129 0.14 10.62 -13.74
N VAL A 130 -1.02 10.49 -14.38
CA VAL A 130 -2.19 9.76 -13.85
C VAL A 130 -2.40 8.52 -14.71
N ASP A 131 -2.36 7.33 -14.12
CA ASP A 131 -2.51 6.07 -14.87
C ASP A 131 -2.98 4.91 -13.96
N ASP A 132 -3.45 3.83 -14.59
CA ASP A 132 -3.87 2.58 -13.97
C ASP A 132 -3.23 1.38 -14.68
N LEU A 133 -3.83 0.85 -15.76
CA LEU A 133 -3.28 -0.31 -16.48
C LEU A 133 -1.93 -0.04 -17.18
N GLY A 134 -1.55 1.23 -17.38
CA GLY A 134 -0.37 1.63 -18.14
C GLY A 134 0.91 1.78 -17.32
N VAL A 135 0.87 1.63 -15.99
CA VAL A 135 1.98 2.02 -15.10
C VAL A 135 3.32 1.36 -15.42
N LEU A 136 3.34 0.13 -15.92
CA LEU A 136 4.58 -0.57 -16.31
C LEU A 136 5.22 -0.07 -17.61
N ARG A 137 4.51 0.76 -18.38
CA ARG A 137 4.99 1.35 -19.64
C ARG A 137 5.04 2.88 -19.59
N ASN A 138 4.62 3.47 -18.47
CA ASN A 138 4.52 4.90 -18.29
C ASN A 138 5.87 5.44 -17.76
N PRO A 139 6.59 6.29 -18.53
CA PRO A 139 7.92 6.77 -18.15
C PRO A 139 7.96 7.49 -16.81
N VAL A 140 6.88 8.17 -16.41
CA VAL A 140 6.79 8.84 -15.11
C VAL A 140 6.70 7.81 -13.99
N PHE A 141 5.84 6.80 -14.11
CA PHE A 141 5.73 5.74 -13.10
C PHE A 141 7.00 4.92 -12.95
N LEU A 142 7.71 4.65 -14.05
CA LEU A 142 8.99 3.93 -14.02
C LEU A 142 10.11 4.72 -13.31
N LYS A 143 10.01 6.05 -13.30
CA LYS A 143 10.99 6.96 -12.68
C LYS A 143 10.47 7.59 -11.39
N ALA A 144 9.26 7.23 -10.95
CA ALA A 144 8.58 7.91 -9.86
C ALA A 144 9.43 7.88 -8.59
N THR A 145 9.45 8.98 -7.87
CA THR A 145 10.03 9.08 -6.53
C THR A 145 8.96 9.12 -5.46
N ALA A 146 7.71 9.44 -5.84
CA ALA A 146 6.53 9.39 -4.99
C ALA A 146 5.32 8.78 -5.73
N LEU A 147 4.50 8.00 -5.03
CA LEU A 147 3.27 7.43 -5.56
C LEU A 147 2.06 7.83 -4.72
N ILE A 148 1.01 8.32 -5.39
CA ILE A 148 -0.27 8.61 -4.75
C ILE A 148 -1.32 7.60 -5.21
N ASN A 149 -1.86 6.84 -4.27
CA ASN A 149 -2.92 5.88 -4.53
C ASN A 149 -4.31 6.53 -4.46
N ALA A 150 -4.88 6.84 -5.62
CA ALA A 150 -6.21 7.43 -5.72
C ALA A 150 -7.21 6.37 -6.19
N ARG A 151 -7.88 5.69 -5.25
CA ARG A 151 -8.97 4.78 -5.63
C ARG A 151 -10.19 4.85 -4.71
N PRO A 152 -11.37 4.59 -5.27
CA PRO A 152 -12.54 4.26 -4.47
C PRO A 152 -12.37 2.94 -3.70
N MET A 153 -13.01 2.87 -2.54
CA MET A 153 -13.16 1.66 -1.75
C MET A 153 -14.46 0.94 -2.14
N ARG A 154 -14.41 -0.39 -2.27
CA ARG A 154 -15.58 -1.25 -2.48
C ARG A 154 -15.44 -2.58 -1.75
N SER A 155 -16.55 -3.25 -1.51
CA SER A 155 -16.51 -4.68 -1.18
C SER A 155 -15.98 -5.51 -2.36
N HIS A 156 -15.39 -6.66 -2.05
CA HIS A 156 -14.87 -7.59 -3.03
C HIS A 156 -15.08 -9.02 -2.55
N HIS A 157 -15.85 -9.81 -3.31
CA HIS A 157 -16.23 -11.17 -2.91
C HIS A 157 -15.03 -12.07 -2.58
N TRP A 158 -13.92 -11.93 -3.31
CA TRP A 158 -12.73 -12.76 -3.11
C TRP A 158 -11.79 -12.29 -1.99
N SER A 159 -11.42 -11.00 -1.96
CA SER A 159 -10.41 -10.46 -1.04
C SER A 159 -11.02 -9.65 0.13
N GLY A 160 -12.33 -9.77 0.35
CA GLY A 160 -13.11 -8.96 1.30
C GLY A 160 -13.33 -7.52 0.84
N VAL A 161 -12.25 -6.77 0.62
CA VAL A 161 -12.29 -5.36 0.21
C VAL A 161 -11.41 -5.13 -1.03
N GLY A 162 -11.94 -4.38 -1.99
CA GLY A 162 -11.19 -3.78 -3.07
C GLY A 162 -10.87 -2.34 -2.72
N SER A 163 -9.69 -2.11 -2.13
CA SER A 163 -9.22 -0.78 -1.73
C SER A 163 -7.70 -0.67 -1.91
N LEU A 164 -7.10 0.39 -1.34
CA LEU A 164 -5.68 0.73 -1.19
C LEU A 164 -4.70 -0.26 -1.89
N ILE A 165 -4.23 -1.29 -1.17
CA ILE A 165 -3.20 -2.23 -1.65
C ILE A 165 -3.63 -2.92 -2.96
N LYS A 166 -4.92 -3.24 -3.12
CA LYS A 166 -5.43 -3.88 -4.34
C LYS A 166 -5.31 -3.00 -5.58
N ASN A 167 -5.18 -1.68 -5.44
CA ASN A 167 -4.94 -0.83 -6.63
C ASN A 167 -3.59 -1.10 -7.28
N TYR A 168 -2.62 -1.55 -6.47
CA TYR A 168 -1.23 -1.67 -6.89
C TYR A 168 -0.97 -2.96 -7.67
N ILE A 169 -1.98 -3.83 -7.82
CA ILE A 169 -1.89 -5.04 -8.62
C ILE A 169 -1.53 -4.80 -10.09
N MET A 170 -1.64 -3.57 -10.57
CA MET A 170 -1.17 -3.18 -11.91
C MET A 170 0.34 -2.94 -12.01
N PHE A 171 1.07 -2.95 -10.88
CA PHE A 171 2.54 -2.88 -10.86
C PHE A 171 3.22 -4.24 -11.07
N ILE A 172 2.46 -5.29 -11.41
CA ILE A 172 2.99 -6.57 -11.85
C ILE A 172 2.52 -6.89 -13.27
N PRO A 173 3.34 -7.55 -14.11
CA PRO A 173 2.98 -7.87 -15.49
C PRO A 173 1.75 -8.77 -15.59
N GLU A 174 1.56 -9.65 -14.61
CA GLU A 174 0.49 -10.65 -14.62
C GLU A 174 -0.30 -10.63 -13.30
N PRO A 175 -1.28 -9.71 -13.15
CA PRO A 175 -2.15 -9.57 -11.98
C PRO A 175 -2.74 -10.87 -11.43
N ILE A 176 -3.03 -11.84 -12.30
CA ILE A 176 -3.69 -13.08 -11.90
C ILE A 176 -2.84 -13.93 -10.95
N THR A 177 -1.50 -13.79 -10.98
CA THR A 177 -0.59 -14.62 -10.18
C THR A 177 -0.72 -14.41 -8.67
N ILE A 178 -1.25 -13.27 -8.23
CA ILE A 178 -1.44 -12.95 -6.81
C ILE A 178 -2.89 -13.07 -6.34
N HIS A 179 -3.77 -13.65 -7.16
CA HIS A 179 -5.15 -13.98 -6.76
C HIS A 179 -5.31 -15.26 -5.95
N PRO A 180 -4.43 -16.29 -6.05
CA PRO A 180 -4.48 -17.46 -5.18
C PRO A 180 -4.52 -17.10 -3.70
N ASP A 181 -5.05 -18.01 -2.89
CA ASP A 181 -5.22 -17.83 -1.44
C ASP A 181 -5.89 -16.49 -1.05
N SER A 182 -6.96 -16.15 -1.79
CA SER A 182 -7.75 -14.93 -1.53
C SER A 182 -6.94 -13.62 -1.55
N CYS A 183 -5.90 -13.58 -2.39
CA CYS A 183 -4.97 -12.45 -2.48
C CYS A 183 -4.09 -12.24 -1.24
N ALA A 184 -3.73 -13.31 -0.50
CA ALA A 184 -2.85 -13.22 0.67
C ALA A 184 -1.52 -12.50 0.37
N ASP A 185 -0.95 -12.74 -0.82
CA ASP A 185 0.34 -12.19 -1.23
C ASP A 185 0.27 -10.75 -1.77
N LEU A 186 -0.91 -10.12 -1.76
CA LEU A 186 -1.11 -8.79 -2.36
C LEU A 186 -0.19 -7.71 -1.76
N ALA A 187 0.16 -7.84 -0.48
CA ALA A 187 1.06 -6.90 0.18
C ALA A 187 2.50 -6.95 -0.38
N SER A 188 2.93 -8.07 -0.98
CA SER A 188 4.28 -8.23 -1.56
C SER A 188 4.60 -7.22 -2.67
N ILE A 189 3.56 -6.64 -3.31
CA ILE A 189 3.74 -5.58 -4.31
C ILE A 189 4.49 -4.37 -3.73
N TRP A 190 4.31 -4.08 -2.44
CA TRP A 190 4.99 -2.96 -1.78
C TRP A 190 6.50 -3.12 -1.70
N ASP A 191 6.99 -4.36 -1.84
CA ASP A 191 8.42 -4.65 -1.87
C ASP A 191 9.04 -4.58 -3.27
N LEU A 192 8.22 -4.42 -4.32
CA LEU A 192 8.75 -4.28 -5.69
C LEU A 192 9.58 -3.00 -5.83
N PRO A 193 10.71 -3.00 -6.55
CA PRO A 193 11.52 -1.81 -6.76
C PRO A 193 10.76 -0.62 -7.35
N VAL A 194 9.73 -0.88 -8.16
CA VAL A 194 8.87 0.17 -8.75
C VAL A 194 7.91 0.80 -7.74
N VAL A 195 7.67 0.19 -6.58
CA VAL A 195 6.78 0.70 -5.51
C VAL A 195 7.53 1.10 -4.25
N LYS A 196 8.45 0.26 -3.78
CA LYS A 196 9.10 0.36 -2.48
C LYS A 196 9.72 1.73 -2.23
N GLY A 197 9.38 2.33 -1.07
CA GLY A 197 9.93 3.60 -0.60
C GLY A 197 9.39 4.85 -1.30
N LYS A 198 8.34 4.72 -2.12
CA LYS A 198 7.64 5.83 -2.79
C LYS A 198 6.28 6.11 -2.14
#